data_AF-A0A160TIC6-F1
#
_entry.id   AF-A0A160TIC6-F1
#
_cell.length_a   1.000
_cell.length_b   1.000
_cell.length_c   1.000
_cell.angle_alpha   90.00
_cell.angle_beta   90.00
_cell.angle_gamma   90.00
#
_symmetry.space_group_name_H-M   'P 1'
#
loop_
_entity.id
_entity.type
_entity.pdbx_description
1 polymer ?
#
loop_
_entity_poly.entity_id
_entity_poly.type
_entity_poly.pdbx_seq_one_letter_code
_entity_poly.pdbx_strand_id
1 'polypeptide(L)' 'MLIGGLPAACLGDLCVCVGPPDSIVKGSATVQIGGRPAARMGDSTAHGGSIVIGMPTVMIGG' A
#
# COMPACT_ATOMS: atom_id res chain seq x y z
N MET A 1 -3.30 9.67 -8.40
CA MET A 1 -4.69 9.26 -8.11
C MET A 1 -4.94 9.43 -6.63
N LEU A 2 -6.12 9.91 -6.23
CA LEU A 2 -6.50 10.04 -4.83
C LEU A 2 -7.50 8.94 -4.46
N ILE A 3 -7.41 8.44 -3.22
CA ILE A 3 -8.39 7.54 -2.59
C ILE A 3 -8.80 8.20 -1.27
N GLY A 4 -10.10 8.44 -1.06
CA GLY A 4 -10.58 9.13 0.15
C GLY A 4 -10.04 10.55 0.32
N GLY A 5 -9.65 11.22 -0.77
CA GLY A 5 -9.07 12.56 -0.75
C GLY A 5 -7.56 12.61 -0.48
N LEU A 6 -6.91 11.47 -0.23
CA LEU A 6 -5.47 11.36 0.02
C LEU A 6 -4.75 10.64 -1.13
N PRO A 7 -3.44 10.87 -1.35
CA PRO A 7 -2.65 10.10 -2.30
C PRO A 7 -2.72 8.60 -2.01
N ALA A 8 -3.00 7.80 -3.03
CA ALA A 8 -3.05 6.35 -2.89
C ALA A 8 -1.65 5.76 -2.72
N ALA A 9 -1.47 4.89 -1.71
CA ALA A 9 -0.21 4.21 -1.44
C ALA A 9 0.12 3.16 -2.53
N CYS A 10 1.40 3.09 -2.90
CA CYS A 10 1.95 2.23 -3.93
C CYS A 10 3.19 1.48 -3.44
N LEU A 11 3.57 0.41 -4.14
CA LEU A 11 4.82 -0.33 -3.88
C LEU A 11 6.02 0.62 -3.92
N GLY A 12 6.82 0.59 -2.87
CA GLY A 12 8.00 1.44 -2.63
C GLY A 12 7.73 2.72 -1.86
N ASP A 13 6.46 3.05 -1.54
CA ASP A 13 6.17 4.19 -0.68
C ASP A 13 6.65 3.93 0.75
N LEU A 14 7.04 5.00 1.42
CA LEU A 14 7.47 4.97 2.81
C LEU A 14 6.26 4.75 3.72
N CYS A 15 6.44 3.91 4.75
CA CYS A 15 5.46 3.70 5.81
C CYS A 15 6.13 3.73 7.18
N VAL A 16 5.33 3.92 8.22
CA VAL A 16 5.82 3.87 9.61
C VAL A 16 5.48 2.50 10.19
N CYS A 17 6.49 1.83 10.70
CA CYS A 17 6.34 0.59 11.45
C CYS A 17 6.62 0.83 12.94
N VAL A 18 6.61 -0.23 13.74
CA VAL A 18 7.11 -0.15 15.13
C VAL A 18 8.64 0.00 15.05
N GLY A 19 9.12 1.25 15.06
CA GLY A 19 10.55 1.57 14.97
C GLY A 19 10.86 2.59 13.85
N PRO A 20 11.93 2.38 13.06
CA PRO A 20 12.34 3.32 12.00
C PRO A 20 11.35 3.35 10.83
N PRO A 21 11.48 4.32 9.89
CA PRO A 21 10.77 4.29 8.63
C PRO A 21 10.96 2.96 7.90
N ASP A 22 9.90 2.51 7.24
CA ASP A 22 9.84 1.28 6.44
C ASP A 22 9.33 1.62 5.02
N SER A 23 9.21 0.61 4.17
CA SER A 23 8.68 0.71 2.82
C SER A 23 7.74 -0.44 2.49
N ILE A 24 6.76 -0.17 1.63
CA ILE A 24 5.84 -1.18 1.11
C ILE A 24 6.57 -2.00 0.04
N VAL A 25 6.69 -3.31 0.22
CA VAL A 25 7.46 -4.18 -0.70
C VAL A 25 6.59 -5.12 -1.53
N LYS A 26 5.28 -5.15 -1.27
CA LYS A 26 4.30 -5.90 -2.05
C LYS A 26 3.13 -5.00 -2.45
N GLY A 27 2.56 -5.25 -3.62
CA GLY A 27 1.41 -4.52 -4.15
C GLY A 27 0.53 -5.41 -5.02
N SER A 28 -0.50 -4.83 -5.60
CA SER A 28 -1.40 -5.50 -6.56
C SER A 28 -0.66 -5.92 -7.84
N ALA A 29 -0.95 -7.13 -8.33
CA ALA A 29 -0.46 -7.61 -9.62
C ALA A 29 -1.22 -7.02 -10.82
N THR A 30 -2.44 -6.49 -10.61
CA THR A 30 -3.36 -6.09 -11.68
C THR A 30 -3.74 -4.62 -11.64
N VAL A 31 -3.63 -3.97 -10.48
CA VAL A 31 -3.99 -2.55 -10.31
C VAL A 31 -2.73 -1.72 -10.13
N GLN A 32 -2.53 -0.79 -11.05
CA GLN A 32 -1.43 0.17 -11.01
C GLN A 32 -1.95 1.59 -10.79
N ILE A 33 -1.22 2.38 -10.00
CA ILE A 33 -1.47 3.80 -9.77
C ILE A 33 -0.20 4.55 -10.13
N GLY A 34 -0.28 5.42 -11.16
CA GLY A 34 0.90 6.12 -11.67
C GLY A 34 2.00 5.18 -12.17
N GLY A 35 1.63 4.01 -12.72
CA GLY A 35 2.56 2.99 -13.21
C GLY A 35 3.20 2.12 -12.12
N ARG A 36 2.88 2.34 -10.85
CA ARG A 36 3.38 1.54 -9.72
C ARG A 36 2.27 0.62 -9.20
N PRO A 37 2.59 -0.62 -8.76
CA PRO A 37 1.61 -1.50 -8.11
C PRO A 37 0.91 -0.82 -6.92
N ALA A 38 -0.42 -0.85 -6.88
CA ALA A 38 -1.19 -0.26 -5.79
C ALA A 38 -1.09 -1.10 -4.51
N ALA A 39 -0.89 -0.47 -3.36
CA ALA A 39 -0.81 -1.15 -2.07
C ALA A 39 -2.20 -1.53 -1.54
N ARG A 40 -2.30 -2.67 -0.85
CA ARG A 40 -3.56 -3.27 -0.36
C ARG A 40 -3.40 -3.84 1.04
N MET A 41 -4.52 -4.06 1.70
CA MET A 41 -4.53 -4.82 2.96
C MET A 41 -3.91 -6.21 2.74
N GLY A 42 -3.03 -6.63 3.63
CA GLY A 42 -2.26 -7.87 3.54
C GLY A 42 -0.94 -7.77 2.77
N ASP A 43 -0.67 -6.66 2.08
CA ASP A 43 0.63 -6.46 1.44
C ASP A 43 1.74 -6.25 2.48
N SER A 44 2.91 -6.81 2.20
CA SER A 44 4.06 -6.84 3.10
C SER A 44 4.87 -5.53 3.06
N THR A 45 5.49 -5.21 4.20
CA THR A 45 6.51 -4.14 4.33
C THR A 45 7.91 -4.75 4.47
N ALA A 46 8.98 -3.96 4.31
CA ALA A 46 10.34 -4.47 4.28
C ALA A 46 10.80 -5.03 5.63
N HIS A 47 10.30 -4.50 6.76
CA HIS A 47 10.55 -5.06 8.09
C HIS A 47 9.68 -6.28 8.44
N GLY A 48 8.94 -6.84 7.47
CA GLY A 48 8.11 -8.04 7.68
C GLY A 48 6.72 -7.76 8.28
N GLY A 49 6.32 -6.49 8.37
CA GLY A 49 4.96 -6.10 8.70
C GLY A 49 3.98 -6.33 7.55
N SER A 50 2.69 -6.10 7.81
CA SER A 50 1.64 -6.11 6.80
C SER A 50 0.71 -4.91 6.95
N ILE A 51 0.14 -4.45 5.84
CA ILE A 51 -0.88 -3.41 5.85
C ILE A 51 -2.17 -4.01 6.41
N VAL A 52 -2.62 -3.54 7.58
CA VAL A 52 -3.79 -4.10 8.27
C VAL A 52 -5.08 -3.32 8.05
N ILE A 53 -5.00 -2.12 7.47
CA ILE A 53 -6.16 -1.28 7.20
C ILE A 53 -5.96 -0.48 5.90
N GLY A 54 -7.06 -0.28 5.16
CA GLY A 54 -7.14 0.56 3.98
C GLY A 54 -8.39 1.44 4.01
N MET A 55 -8.74 2.06 2.88
CA MET A 55 -9.98 2.85 2.78
C MET A 55 -11.20 1.92 2.79
N PRO A 56 -12.14 2.02 3.75
CA PRO A 56 -13.21 1.02 3.95
C PRO A 56 -14.14 0.79 2.75
N THR A 57 -14.26 1.78 1.86
CA THR A 57 -15.15 1.74 0.70
C THR A 57 -14.44 1.37 -0.60
N VAL A 58 -13.14 1.05 -0.55
CA VAL A 58 -12.33 0.76 -1.75
C VAL A 58 -11.67 -0.60 -1.62
N MET A 59 -11.94 -1.46 -2.62
CA MET A 59 -11.32 -2.77 -2.77
C MET A 59 -10.70 -2.85 -4.16
N ILE A 60 -9.46 -3.33 -4.26
CA ILE A 60 -8.69 -3.36 -5.51
C ILE A 60 -7.91 -4.67 -5.67
N GLY A 61 -7.71 -5.07 -6.92
CA GLY A 61 -6.77 -6.13 -7.28
C GLY A 61 -7.25 -7.57 -7.10
N GLY A 62 -8.52 -7.79 -6.74
CA GLY A 62 -9.06 -9.13 -6.47
C GLY A 62 -8.62 -9.68 -5.11
#